data_AF-A0A4Q0M520-F1
#
_entry.id   AF-A0A4Q0M520-F1
#
_cell.length_a   1.000
_cell.length_b   1.000
_cell.length_c   1.000
_cell.angle_alpha   90.00
_cell.angle_beta   90.00
_cell.angle_gamma   90.00
#
_symmetry.space_group_name_H-M   'P 1'
#
loop_
_entity.id
_entity.type
_entity.pdbx_description
1 polymer ?
#
loop_
_entity_poly.entity_id
_entity_poly.type
_entity_poly.pdbx_seq_one_letter_code
_entity_poly.pdbx_strand_id
1 'polypeptide(L)' 'MTITTLKRSIDELGSRLFARDHPHRSWRAYGSGYAGGQASPEERALYRSFAAAMLRERESSRGLRS' A
#
# COMPACT_ATOMS: atom_id res chain seq x y z
N MET A 1 16.93 1.17 -8.54
CA MET A 1 15.98 0.66 -7.53
C MET A 1 15.65 -0.78 -7.90
N THR A 2 15.98 -1.78 -7.06
CA THR A 2 15.68 -3.19 -7.40
C THR A 2 14.18 -3.44 -7.30
N ILE A 3 13.62 -4.29 -8.15
CA ILE A 3 12.16 -4.58 -8.22
C ILE A 3 11.60 -4.99 -6.84
N THR A 4 12.41 -5.67 -6.02
CA THR A 4 12.10 -6.05 -4.64
C THR A 4 11.93 -4.85 -3.69
N THR A 5 12.70 -3.76 -3.87
CA THR A 5 12.55 -2.54 -3.05
C THR A 5 11.27 -1.78 -3.39
N LEU A 6 10.90 -1.69 -4.67
CA LEU A 6 9.67 -1.02 -5.09
C LEU A 6 8.43 -1.73 -4.55
N LYS A 7 8.38 -3.06 -4.66
CA LYS A 7 7.27 -3.86 -4.12
C LYS A 7 7.10 -3.65 -2.62
N ARG A 8 8.20 -3.57 -1.86
CA ARG A 8 8.18 -3.32 -0.42
C ARG A 8 7.67 -1.90 -0.10
N SER A 9 8.10 -0.89 -0.84
CA SER A 9 7.63 0.49 -0.67
C SER A 9 6.14 0.66 -0.96
N ILE A 10 5.63 -0.01 -2.01
CA ILE A 10 4.20 -0.02 -2.33
C ILE A 10 3.40 -0.66 -1.20
N ASP A 11 3.87 -1.79 -0.65
CA ASP A 11 3.15 -2.48 0.43
C ASP A 11 3.19 -1.69 1.75
N GLU A 12 4.33 -1.06 2.08
CA GLU A 12 4.46 -0.21 3.27
C GLU A 12 3.55 1.03 3.19
N LEU A 13 3.54 1.70 2.04
CA LEU A 13 2.68 2.86 1.83
C LEU A 13 1.20 2.45 1.79
N GLY A 14 0.85 1.34 1.13
CA GLY A 14 -0.49 0.77 1.14
C GLY A 14 -0.98 0.45 2.55
N SER A 15 -0.13 -0.17 3.38
CA SER A 15 -0.43 -0.47 4.78
C SER A 15 -0.69 0.80 5.61
N ARG A 16 0.09 1.88 5.37
CA ARG A 16 -0.11 3.16 6.09
C ARG A 16 -1.41 3.84 5.70
N LEU A 17 -1.75 3.84 4.41
CA LEU A 17 -3.00 4.41 3.92
C LEU A 17 -4.21 3.66 4.47
N PHE A 18 -4.15 2.33 4.44
CA PHE A 18 -5.20 1.49 5.00
C PHE A 18 -5.39 1.72 6.50
N ALA A 19 -4.30 1.79 7.27
CA ALA A 19 -4.37 2.04 8.72
C ALA A 19 -4.93 3.43 9.07
N ARG A 20 -4.70 4.43 8.21
CA ARG A 20 -5.28 5.78 8.37
C ARG A 20 -6.80 5.76 8.19
N ASP A 21 -7.28 5.06 7.16
CA ASP A 21 -8.69 5.05 6.81
C ASP A 21 -9.48 4.02 7.66
N HIS A 22 -8.80 3.00 8.18
CA HIS A 22 -9.36 1.93 9.00
C HIS A 22 -8.52 1.65 10.27
N PRO A 23 -8.57 2.52 11.29
CA PRO A 23 -7.71 2.41 12.48
C PRO A 23 -7.94 1.14 13.32
N HIS A 24 -9.11 0.51 13.19
CA HIS A 24 -9.47 -0.73 13.90
C HIS A 24 -9.25 -2.00 13.06
N ARG A 25 -8.69 -1.88 11.85
CA ARG A 25 -8.49 -3.01 10.93
C ARG A 25 -7.01 -3.22 10.63
N SER A 26 -6.66 -4.46 10.35
CA SER A 26 -5.31 -4.89 10.02
C SER A 26 -5.12 -4.99 8.50
N TRP A 27 -3.99 -4.49 8.02
CA TRP A 27 -3.51 -4.69 6.65
C TRP A 27 -3.13 -6.16 6.37
N ARG A 28 -2.62 -6.86 7.39
CA ARG A 28 -2.16 -8.25 7.25
C ARG A 28 -3.32 -9.23 7.43
N ALA A 29 -3.33 -10.24 6.57
CA ALA A 29 -4.15 -11.43 6.76
C ALA A 29 -3.54 -12.27 7.90
N TYR A 30 -4.25 -12.36 9.03
CA TYR A 30 -4.00 -13.29 10.13
C TYR A 30 -4.89 -14.51 9.94
N GLY A 31 -4.30 -15.62 9.48
CA GLY A 31 -4.93 -16.94 9.52
C GLY A 31 -6.12 -17.15 8.58
N SER A 32 -6.71 -18.34 8.69
CA SER A 32 -7.75 -18.89 7.82
C SER A 32 -9.12 -18.24 8.08
N GLY A 33 -9.32 -17.01 7.62
CA GLY A 33 -10.64 -16.38 7.55
C GLY A 33 -10.59 -14.85 7.55
N TYR A 34 -11.39 -14.24 6.68
CA TYR A 34 -11.67 -12.80 6.72
C TYR A 34 -12.59 -12.49 7.92
N ALA A 35 -12.04 -12.53 9.13
CA ALA A 35 -12.69 -11.89 10.27
C ALA A 35 -12.74 -10.38 9.99
N GLY A 36 -13.89 -9.73 10.19
CA GLY A 36 -14.22 -8.35 9.76
C GLY A 36 -13.28 -7.21 10.17
N GLY A 37 -12.15 -7.52 10.81
CA GLY A 37 -11.06 -6.61 11.11
C GLY A 37 -9.89 -6.66 10.12
N GLN A 38 -9.95 -7.35 8.98
CA GLN A 38 -8.81 -7.49 8.06
C GLN A 38 -9.06 -6.87 6.69
N ALA A 39 -8.01 -6.40 6.03
CA ALA A 39 -8.07 -5.93 4.64
C ALA A 39 -8.36 -7.09 3.67
N SER A 40 -9.41 -6.96 2.88
CA SER A 40 -9.75 -7.89 1.81
C SER A 40 -8.68 -7.89 0.71
N PRO A 41 -8.65 -8.89 -0.19
CA PRO A 41 -7.78 -8.86 -1.38
C PRO A 41 -8.02 -7.61 -2.23
N GLU A 42 -9.29 -7.23 -2.40
CA GLU A 42 -9.71 -6.08 -3.21
C GLU A 42 -9.23 -4.77 -2.58
N GLU A 43 -9.40 -4.60 -1.27
CA GLU A 43 -8.89 -3.44 -0.54
C GLU A 43 -7.36 -3.36 -0.65
N ARG A 44 -6.66 -4.49 -0.47
CA ARG A 44 -5.20 -4.52 -0.62
C ARG A 44 -4.77 -4.14 -2.04
N ALA A 45 -5.48 -4.60 -3.07
CA ALA A 45 -5.20 -4.25 -4.46
C ALA A 45 -5.44 -2.75 -4.73
N LEU A 46 -6.52 -2.19 -4.18
CA LEU A 46 -6.85 -0.77 -4.29
C LEU A 46 -5.77 0.11 -3.65
N TYR A 47 -5.44 -0.14 -2.38
CA TYR A 47 -4.44 0.64 -1.66
C TYR A 47 -3.02 0.48 -2.23
N ARG A 48 -2.67 -0.68 -2.79
CA ARG A 48 -1.42 -0.86 -3.53
C ARG A 48 -1.39 -0.03 -4.82
N SER A 49 -2.50 0.06 -5.53
CA SER A 49 -2.60 0.90 -6.74
C SER A 49 -2.44 2.38 -6.41
N PHE A 50 -3.08 2.86 -5.34
CA PHE A 50 -2.89 4.24 -4.86
C PHE A 50 -1.45 4.50 -4.41
N ALA A 51 -0.84 3.57 -3.66
CA ALA A 51 0.55 3.68 -3.25
C ALA A 51 1.51 3.73 -4.45
N ALA A 52 1.26 2.90 -5.47
CA ALA A 52 2.06 2.89 -6.70
C ALA A 52 1.95 4.21 -7.47
N ALA A 53 0.74 4.78 -7.58
CA ALA A 53 0.53 6.07 -8.23
C ALA A 53 1.28 7.20 -7.51
N MET A 54 1.14 7.30 -6.18
CA MET A 54 1.83 8.31 -5.37
C MET A 54 3.36 8.22 -5.46
N LEU A 55 3.90 6.99 -5.50
CA LEU A 55 5.34 6.80 -5.65
C LEU A 55 5.82 7.25 -7.03
N ARG A 56 5.07 6.94 -8.10
CA ARG A 56 5.38 7.43 -9.46
C ARG A 56 5.32 8.95 -9.55
N GLU A 57 4.32 9.59 -8.95
CA GLU A 57 4.23 11.06 -8.92
C GLU A 57 5.42 11.69 -8.18
N ARG A 58 5.86 11.10 -7.07
CA ARG A 58 7.05 11.56 -6.33
C ARG A 58 8.34 11.40 -7.14
N GLU A 59 8.48 10.33 -7.91
CA GLU A 59 9.63 10.14 -8.80
C GLU A 59 9.60 11.13 -9.98
N SER A 60 8.44 11.33 -10.60
CA SER A 60 8.26 12.31 -11.67
C SER A 60 8.56 13.74 -11.19
N SER A 61 8.09 14.11 -10.00
CA SER A 61 8.38 15.42 -9.38
C SER A 61 9.86 15.62 -9.04
N ARG A 62 10.59 14.54 -8.75
CA ARG A 62 12.04 14.58 -8.52
C ARG A 62 12.82 14.71 -9.82
N GLY A 63 12.38 14.04 -10.89
CA GLY A 63 13.01 14.13 -12.22
C GLY A 63 12.84 15.50 -12.88
N LEU A 64 11.73 16.20 -12.61
CA LEU A 64 11.48 17.58 -13.08
C LEU A 64 12.28 18.66 -12.34
N ARG A 65 12.95 18.31 -11.24
CA ARG A 65 13.76 19.22 -10.41
C ARG A 65 15.28 19.07 -10.65
N SER A 66 15.68 18.21 -11.59
CA SER A 66 17.09 17.97 -11.97
C SER A 66 17.46 18.64 -13.28
#